data_AF-A0A1G9ALL9-F1
#
_entry.id   AF-A0A1G9ALL9-F1
#
_cell.length_a   1.000
_cell.length_b   1.000
_cell.length_c   1.000
_cell.angle_alpha   90.00
_cell.angle_beta   90.00
_cell.angle_gamma   90.00
#
_symmetry.space_group_name_H-M   'P 1'
#
loop_
_entity.id
_entity.type
_entity.pdbx_description
1 polymer ?
#
loop_
_entity_poly.entity_id
_entity_poly.type
_entity_poly.pdbx_seq_one_letter_code
_entity_poly.pdbx_strand_id
1 'polypeptide(L)'
;MKALLLIAATTLSLSLSAETLHLGDNVRVIAINGKPVPAYVDTITLTKGPQQITVRYDVLFEADADSHAFIRSELHQLQFEAKGSGDYYLNAPTPLTAKEGKMLANQPQFTLQDQSRQSVNHSLKSHTELFNQMQPAGNQF
;
A
#
# COMPACT_ATOMS: atom_id res chain seq x y z
N MET A 1 31.48 37.29 40.17
CA MET A 1 31.73 36.02 39.45
C MET A 1 30.41 35.62 38.80
N LYS A 2 30.29 35.65 37.47
CA LYS A 2 29.05 35.37 36.74
C LYS A 2 28.96 33.86 36.47
N ALA A 3 27.94 33.20 37.00
CA ALA A 3 27.66 31.80 36.73
C ALA A 3 27.03 31.66 35.34
N LEU A 4 27.67 30.89 34.45
CA LEU A 4 27.10 30.46 33.18
C LEU A 4 26.29 29.18 33.43
N LEU A 5 24.97 29.25 33.28
CA LEU A 5 24.08 28.09 33.22
C LEU A 5 24.15 27.48 31.82
N LEU A 6 24.82 26.33 31.69
CA LEU A 6 24.73 25.50 30.49
C LEU A 6 23.38 24.77 30.49
N ILE A 7 22.51 25.12 29.55
CA ILE A 7 21.27 24.38 29.27
C ILE A 7 21.64 23.21 28.37
N ALA A 8 21.73 22.01 28.94
CA ALA A 8 21.87 20.77 28.19
C ALA A 8 20.53 20.46 27.50
N ALA A 9 20.44 20.72 26.19
CA ALA A 9 19.32 20.27 25.37
C ALA A 9 19.45 18.76 25.14
N THR A 10 18.83 17.96 26.01
CA THR A 10 18.64 16.52 25.77
C THR A 10 17.70 16.35 24.57
N THR A 11 18.26 16.08 23.40
CA THR A 11 17.51 15.61 22.25
C THR A 11 16.91 14.25 22.60
N LEU A 12 15.61 14.21 22.90
CA LEU A 12 14.86 12.96 23.01
C LEU A 12 14.92 12.26 21.64
N SER A 13 15.79 11.27 21.50
CA SER A 13 15.78 10.35 20.37
C SER A 13 14.52 9.50 20.48
N LEU A 14 13.42 9.97 19.88
CA LEU A 14 12.23 9.17 19.67
C LEU A 14 12.65 8.01 18.77
N SER A 15 12.68 6.80 19.32
CA SER A 15 12.87 5.57 18.55
C SER A 15 11.70 5.44 17.58
N LEU A 16 11.86 5.87 16.33
CA LEU A 16 10.94 5.50 15.26
C LEU A 16 11.16 4.00 15.00
N SER A 17 10.32 3.15 15.58
CA SER A 17 10.24 1.77 15.12
C SER A 17 9.75 1.78 13.69
N ALA A 18 10.57 1.29 12.77
CA ALA A 18 10.19 1.06 11.39
C ALA A 18 9.02 0.06 11.36
N GLU A 19 7.91 0.44 10.73
CA GLU A 19 6.79 -0.45 10.46
C GLU A 19 7.09 -1.21 9.16
N THR A 20 6.75 -2.49 9.08
CA THR A 20 7.00 -3.28 7.86
C THR A 20 5.69 -3.65 7.21
N LEU A 21 5.53 -3.31 5.94
CA LEU A 21 4.46 -3.81 5.08
C LEU A 21 4.94 -5.04 4.34
N HIS A 22 4.38 -6.20 4.66
CA HIS A 22 4.56 -7.46 3.94
C HIS A 22 3.57 -7.52 2.79
N LEU A 23 4.05 -7.92 1.61
CA LEU A 23 3.26 -8.01 0.38
C LEU A 23 2.98 -9.47 0.05
N GLY A 24 1.70 -9.79 -0.17
CA GLY A 24 1.31 -11.08 -0.73
C GLY A 24 1.64 -11.20 -2.22
N ASP A 25 1.69 -12.42 -2.72
CA ASP A 25 2.16 -12.76 -4.07
C ASP A 25 1.50 -11.95 -5.20
N ASN A 26 0.20 -11.68 -5.05
CA ASN A 26 -0.59 -11.00 -6.07
C ASN A 26 -0.63 -9.47 -5.91
N VAL A 27 0.20 -8.91 -5.03
CA VAL A 27 0.26 -7.49 -4.71
C VAL A 27 1.53 -6.87 -5.27
N ARG A 28 1.35 -5.81 -6.07
CA ARG A 28 2.45 -4.99 -6.56
C ARG A 28 2.33 -3.56 -6.07
N VAL A 29 3.25 -3.13 -5.21
CA VAL A 29 3.37 -1.72 -4.81
C VAL A 29 4.33 -1.00 -5.75
N ILE A 30 3.91 0.17 -6.22
CA ILE A 30 4.66 1.03 -7.15
C ILE A 30 5.30 2.21 -6.41
N ALA A 31 4.55 2.79 -5.46
CA ALA A 31 5.01 3.92 -4.68
C ALA A 31 4.32 3.98 -3.33
N ILE A 32 5.00 4.57 -2.34
CA ILE A 32 4.44 4.93 -1.03
C ILE A 32 4.67 6.41 -0.80
N ASN A 33 3.61 7.15 -0.47
CA ASN A 33 3.62 8.59 -0.22
C ASN A 33 4.30 9.38 -1.37
N GLY A 34 4.01 8.98 -2.61
CA GLY A 34 4.57 9.57 -3.84
C GLY A 34 6.02 9.18 -4.14
N LYS A 35 6.69 8.40 -3.28
CA LYS A 35 8.05 7.90 -3.52
C LYS A 35 8.02 6.50 -4.12
N PRO A 36 8.68 6.28 -5.27
CA PRO A 36 8.72 4.95 -5.87
C PRO A 36 9.43 3.95 -4.95
N VAL A 37 8.97 2.71 -4.97
CA VAL A 37 9.62 1.60 -4.26
C VAL A 37 10.33 0.69 -5.26
N PRO A 38 11.37 -0.06 -4.85
CA PRO A 38 11.99 -1.04 -5.73
C PRO A 38 10.97 -2.09 -6.21
N ALA A 39 11.12 -2.54 -7.44
CA ALA A 39 10.28 -3.61 -7.97
C ALA A 39 10.60 -4.95 -7.29
N TYR A 40 9.61 -5.85 -7.21
CA TYR A 40 9.78 -7.23 -6.72
C TYR A 40 10.32 -7.35 -5.28
N VAL A 41 9.95 -6.42 -4.41
CA VAL A 41 10.18 -6.54 -2.97
C VAL A 41 9.02 -7.25 -2.29
N ASP A 42 9.32 -8.04 -1.26
CA ASP A 42 8.31 -8.72 -0.43
C ASP A 42 7.93 -7.87 0.80
N THR A 43 8.80 -6.93 1.17
CA THR A 43 8.61 -6.06 2.33
C THR A 43 8.97 -4.62 2.03
N ILE A 44 8.21 -3.68 2.60
CA ILE A 44 8.50 -2.24 2.49
C ILE A 44 8.41 -1.59 3.87
N THR A 45 9.35 -0.72 4.21
CA THR A 45 9.27 0.08 5.43
C THR A 45 8.25 1.20 5.29
N LEU A 46 7.38 1.31 6.28
CA LEU A 46 6.39 2.37 6.44
C LEU A 46 6.84 3.39 7.48
N THR A 47 6.36 4.61 7.33
CA THR A 47 6.39 5.61 8.40
C THR A 47 5.13 5.51 9.24
N LYS A 48 5.18 6.02 10.47
CA LYS A 48 3.96 6.24 11.26
C LYS A 48 3.05 7.26 10.58
N GLY A 49 1.74 7.10 10.74
CA GLY A 49 0.71 8.05 10.32
C GLY A 49 0.07 7.71 8.98
N PRO A 50 -0.51 8.71 8.28
CA PRO A 50 -1.20 8.49 7.03
C PRO A 50 -0.28 7.89 5.97
N GLN A 51 -0.73 6.79 5.37
CA GLN A 51 -0.06 6.13 4.26
C GLN A 51 -0.92 6.22 3.00
N GLN A 52 -0.27 6.56 1.89
CA GLN A 52 -0.84 6.54 0.55
C GLN A 52 0.00 5.60 -0.32
N ILE A 53 -0.55 4.44 -0.64
CA ILE A 53 0.12 3.39 -1.41
C ILE A 53 -0.45 3.35 -2.82
N THR A 54 0.42 3.50 -3.80
CA THR A 54 0.09 3.19 -5.20
C THR A 54 0.30 1.70 -5.41
N VAL A 55 -0.78 0.96 -5.65
CA VAL A 55 -0.79 -0.50 -5.71
C VAL A 55 -1.52 -1.00 -6.96
N ARG A 56 -1.19 -2.20 -7.42
CA ARG A 56 -2.01 -2.95 -8.37
C ARG A 56 -2.00 -4.43 -8.04
N TYR A 57 -3.03 -5.11 -8.54
CA TYR A 57 -3.12 -6.55 -8.53
C TYR A 57 -2.33 -7.10 -9.72
N ASP A 58 -1.40 -8.01 -9.46
CA ASP A 58 -0.57 -8.67 -10.48
C ASP A 58 -0.63 -10.18 -10.23
N VAL A 59 -1.05 -10.98 -11.20
CA VAL A 59 -0.95 -12.44 -11.11
C VAL A 59 -0.28 -13.00 -12.36
N LEU A 60 0.59 -13.98 -12.15
CA LEU A 60 1.12 -14.83 -13.20
C LEU A 60 0.26 -16.09 -13.27
N PHE A 61 -0.33 -16.35 -14.43
CA PHE A 61 -1.07 -17.58 -14.70
C PHE A 61 -0.25 -18.46 -15.62
N GLU A 62 0.09 -19.65 -15.14
CA GLU A 62 0.81 -20.67 -15.89
C GLU A 62 -0.19 -21.79 -16.21
N ALA A 63 -0.74 -21.78 -17.43
CA ALA A 63 -1.73 -22.80 -17.83
C ALA A 63 -1.05 -24.14 -18.16
N ASP A 64 0.18 -24.07 -18.66
CA ASP A 64 1.11 -25.16 -18.94
C ASP A 64 2.54 -24.61 -18.95
N ALA A 65 3.55 -25.46 -19.18
CA ALA A 65 4.96 -25.06 -19.13
C ALA A 65 5.33 -23.96 -20.15
N ASP A 66 4.57 -23.84 -21.23
CA ASP A 66 4.85 -22.93 -22.36
C ASP A 66 3.92 -21.70 -22.37
N SER A 67 2.84 -21.71 -21.57
CA SER A 67 1.80 -20.68 -21.56
C SER A 67 1.79 -19.86 -20.27
N HIS A 68 2.40 -18.69 -20.35
CA HIS A 68 2.50 -17.70 -19.27
C HIS A 68 1.67 -16.46 -19.58
N ALA A 69 0.66 -16.16 -18.78
CA ALA A 69 -0.15 -14.97 -18.91
C ALA A 69 -0.04 -14.08 -17.66
N PHE A 70 0.46 -12.86 -17.82
CA PHE A 70 0.37 -11.83 -16.79
C PHE A 70 -0.97 -11.12 -16.87
N ILE A 71 -1.76 -11.21 -15.81
CA ILE A 71 -3.01 -10.49 -15.67
C ILE A 71 -2.80 -9.40 -14.61
N ARG A 72 -3.07 -8.14 -14.96
CA ARG A 72 -2.78 -6.98 -14.12
C ARG A 72 -3.96 -6.03 -14.08
N SER A 73 -4.23 -5.45 -12.91
CA SER A 73 -5.19 -4.35 -12.79
C SER A 73 -4.57 -3.01 -13.23
N GLU A 74 -5.41 -1.99 -13.38
CA GLU A 74 -4.95 -0.60 -13.34
C GLU A 74 -4.39 -0.24 -11.96
N LEU A 75 -3.74 0.93 -11.86
CA LEU A 75 -3.21 1.43 -10.60
C LEU A 75 -4.33 1.95 -9.69
N HIS A 76 -4.23 1.62 -8.41
CA HIS A 76 -5.12 2.07 -7.37
C HIS A 76 -4.34 2.82 -6.28
N GLN A 77 -5.00 3.75 -5.61
CA GLN A 77 -4.52 4.37 -4.38
C GLN A 77 -5.19 3.69 -3.19
N LEU A 78 -4.40 2.99 -2.40
CA LEU A 78 -4.79 2.45 -1.10
C LEU A 78 -4.36 3.44 -0.02
N GLN A 79 -5.27 3.83 0.87
CA GLN A 79 -4.97 4.75 1.97
C GLN A 79 -5.39 4.18 3.31
N PHE A 80 -4.52 4.29 4.31
CA PHE A 80 -4.79 3.86 5.69
C PHE A 80 -3.91 4.63 6.69
N GLU A 81 -4.20 4.47 7.99
CA GLU A 81 -3.41 5.05 9.08
C GLU A 81 -2.49 3.99 9.70
N ALA A 82 -1.17 4.18 9.57
CA ALA A 82 -0.15 3.34 10.21
C ALA A 82 0.05 3.79 11.67
N LYS A 83 -0.06 2.86 12.62
CA LYS A 83 -0.19 3.19 14.06
C LYS A 83 1.15 3.48 14.74
N GLY A 84 2.29 3.17 14.11
CA GLY A 84 3.61 3.44 14.70
C GLY A 84 4.27 2.26 15.38
N SER A 85 3.77 1.03 15.20
CA SER A 85 4.39 -0.17 15.75
C SER A 85 3.85 -1.44 15.11
N GLY A 86 4.74 -2.25 14.54
CA GLY A 86 4.45 -3.62 14.11
C GLY A 86 4.41 -3.82 12.60
N ASP A 87 4.05 -5.04 12.24
CA ASP A 87 3.92 -5.49 10.86
C ASP A 87 2.50 -5.26 10.32
N TYR A 88 2.42 -4.98 9.03
CA TYR A 88 1.21 -4.96 8.24
C TYR A 88 1.30 -5.98 7.11
N TYR A 89 0.17 -6.55 6.71
CA TYR A 89 0.11 -7.55 5.66
C TYR A 89 -0.91 -7.11 4.63
N LEU A 90 -0.45 -6.79 3.43
CA LEU A 90 -1.29 -6.43 2.29
C LEU A 90 -1.37 -7.62 1.35
N ASN A 91 -2.57 -8.15 1.17
CA ASN A 91 -2.82 -9.31 0.32
C ASN A 91 -3.88 -9.01 -0.74
N ALA A 92 -3.88 -9.83 -1.79
CA ALA A 92 -4.95 -9.90 -2.77
C ALA A 92 -5.29 -11.37 -3.05
N PRO A 93 -6.53 -11.69 -3.44
CA PRO A 93 -6.95 -13.08 -3.67
C PRO A 93 -6.12 -13.78 -4.74
N THR A 94 -5.90 -15.09 -4.58
CA THR A 94 -5.31 -15.93 -5.63
C THR A 94 -6.43 -16.53 -6.49
N PRO A 95 -6.45 -16.29 -7.81
CA PRO A 95 -7.47 -16.85 -8.68
C PRO A 95 -7.22 -18.33 -8.94
N LEU A 96 -8.29 -19.10 -9.05
CA LEU A 96 -8.24 -20.51 -9.47
C LEU A 96 -8.23 -20.66 -10.99
N THR A 97 -8.65 -19.63 -11.73
CA THR A 97 -8.71 -19.66 -13.20
C THR A 97 -8.29 -18.33 -13.81
N ALA A 98 -7.84 -18.34 -15.07
CA ALA A 98 -7.54 -17.11 -15.81
C ALA A 98 -8.77 -16.17 -15.94
N LYS A 99 -9.98 -16.73 -16.00
CA LYS A 99 -11.23 -15.94 -16.03
C LYS A 99 -11.42 -15.18 -14.73
N GLU A 100 -11.26 -15.86 -13.60
CA GLU A 100 -11.32 -15.25 -12.27
C GLU A 100 -10.21 -14.21 -12.09
N GLY A 101 -8.99 -14.51 -12.53
CA GLY A 101 -7.89 -13.55 -12.52
C GLY A 101 -8.21 -12.26 -13.27
N LYS A 102 -8.88 -12.35 -14.44
CA LYS A 102 -9.36 -11.18 -15.18
C LYS A 102 -10.46 -10.43 -14.43
N MET A 103 -11.36 -11.13 -13.75
CA MET A 103 -12.39 -10.48 -12.92
C MET A 103 -11.76 -9.71 -11.75
N LEU A 104 -10.81 -10.33 -11.05
CA LEU A 104 -10.06 -9.68 -9.97
C LEU A 104 -9.23 -8.50 -10.47
N ALA A 105 -8.62 -8.59 -11.65
CA ALA A 105 -7.87 -7.46 -12.21
C ALA A 105 -8.77 -6.28 -12.61
N ASN A 106 -9.99 -6.55 -13.07
CA ASN A 106 -10.96 -5.51 -13.40
C ASN A 106 -11.54 -4.82 -12.16
N GLN A 107 -11.59 -5.54 -11.03
CA GLN A 107 -12.16 -5.03 -9.78
C GLN A 107 -11.35 -5.56 -8.59
N PRO A 108 -10.12 -5.03 -8.39
CA PRO A 108 -9.18 -5.61 -7.44
C PRO A 108 -9.65 -5.41 -6.01
N GLN A 109 -9.42 -6.44 -5.21
CA GLN A 109 -9.70 -6.42 -3.79
C GLN A 109 -8.39 -6.62 -3.06
N PHE A 110 -8.12 -5.73 -2.11
CA PHE A 110 -6.99 -5.84 -1.22
C PHE A 110 -7.48 -6.01 0.21
N THR A 111 -6.80 -6.86 0.96
CA THR A 111 -7.00 -6.99 2.40
C THR A 111 -5.76 -6.47 3.10
N LEU A 112 -5.96 -5.59 4.08
CA LEU A 112 -4.90 -5.06 4.91
C LEU A 112 -5.13 -5.56 6.34
N GLN A 113 -4.12 -6.20 6.91
CA GLN A 113 -4.15 -6.69 8.28
C GLN A 113 -2.98 -6.14 9.08
N ASP A 114 -3.16 -5.99 10.39
CA ASP A 114 -2.07 -5.71 11.32
C ASP A 114 -1.35 -6.99 11.78
N GLN A 115 -0.35 -6.82 12.64
CA GLN A 115 0.42 -7.91 13.24
C GLN A 115 -0.43 -8.96 13.97
N SER A 116 -1.61 -8.56 14.46
CA SER A 116 -2.56 -9.44 15.17
C SER A 116 -3.56 -10.10 14.20
N ARG A 117 -3.31 -9.99 12.88
CA ARG A 117 -4.18 -10.44 11.79
C ARG A 117 -5.57 -9.78 11.80
N GLN A 118 -5.71 -8.65 12.48
CA GLN A 118 -6.96 -7.89 12.49
C GLN A 118 -7.04 -7.02 11.26
N SER A 119 -8.24 -6.90 10.69
CA SER A 119 -8.47 -6.05 9.52
C SER A 119 -8.19 -4.59 9.86
N VAL A 120 -7.41 -3.92 9.02
CA VAL A 120 -7.11 -2.51 9.11
C VAL A 120 -8.03 -1.76 8.16
N ASN A 121 -8.72 -0.76 8.70
CA ASN A 121 -9.60 0.08 7.90
C ASN A 121 -8.77 0.83 6.86
N HIS A 122 -9.13 0.69 5.60
CA HIS A 122 -8.44 1.31 4.48
C HIS A 122 -9.44 1.69 3.39
N SER A 123 -9.05 2.64 2.55
CA SER A 123 -9.78 2.97 1.33
C SER A 123 -9.00 2.52 0.11
N LEU A 124 -9.72 2.24 -0.97
CA LEU A 124 -9.14 1.90 -2.27
C LEU A 124 -9.86 2.75 -3.32
N LYS A 125 -9.09 3.45 -4.16
CA LYS A 125 -9.63 4.23 -5.28
C LYS A 125 -8.83 3.96 -6.54
N SER A 126 -9.50 3.66 -7.64
CA SER A 126 -8.91 3.62 -8.97
C SER A 126 -8.46 5.01 -9.42
N HIS A 127 -7.60 5.06 -10.44
CA HIS A 127 -7.22 6.31 -11.06
C HIS A 127 -8.45 7.10 -11.58
N THR A 128 -9.42 6.39 -12.16
CA THR A 128 -10.67 6.97 -12.66
C THR A 128 -11.48 7.64 -11.54
N GLU A 129 -11.62 6.99 -10.39
CA GLU A 129 -12.35 7.56 -9.25
C GLU A 129 -11.66 8.80 -8.68
N LEU A 130 -10.33 8.79 -8.60
CA LEU A 130 -9.55 9.95 -8.18
C LEU A 130 -9.72 11.12 -9.14
N PHE A 131 -9.67 10.85 -10.45
CA PHE A 131 -9.89 11.86 -11.47
C PHE A 131 -11.28 12.49 -11.36
N ASN A 132 -12.32 11.67 -11.20
CA ASN A 132 -13.69 12.16 -11.04
C ASN A 132 -13.88 12.98 -9.76
N GLN A 133 -13.15 12.65 -8.67
CA GLN A 133 -13.18 13.42 -7.44
C GLN A 133 -12.51 14.81 -7.58
N MET A 134 -11.53 14.94 -8.47
CA MET A 134 -10.82 16.21 -8.71
C MET A 134 -11.58 17.15 -9.65
N GLN A 135 -12.57 16.65 -10.40
CA GLN A 135 -13.42 17.52 -11.19
C GLN A 135 -14.31 18.31 -10.22
N PRO A 136 -14.28 19.66 -10.26
CA PRO A 136 -15.28 20.44 -9.53
C PRO A 136 -16.65 19.96 -10.00
N ALA A 137 -17.56 19.71 -9.05
CA ALA A 137 -18.94 19.34 -9.37
C ALA A 137 -19.42 20.34 -10.44
N GLY A 138 -19.53 19.86 -11.68
CA GLY A 138 -19.75 20.71 -12.83
C GLY A 138 -21.01 21.52 -12.55
N ASN A 139 -20.87 22.85 -12.63
CA ASN A 139 -21.96 23.80 -12.48
C ASN A 139 -23.21 23.26 -13.20
N GLN A 140 -24.17 22.79 -12.43
CA GLN A 140 -25.52 22.59 -12.91
C GLN A 140 -26.16 23.98 -12.93
N PHE A 141 -26.02 24.65 -14.07
CA PHE A 141 -26.88 25.75 -14.48
C PHE A 141 -27.91 25.21 -15.45
#